data_AF-A0A1M5ZW82-F1
#
_entry.id   AF-A0A1M5ZW82-F1
#
_cell.length_a   1.000
_cell.length_b   1.000
_cell.length_c   1.000
_cell.angle_alpha   90.00
_cell.angle_beta   90.00
_cell.angle_gamma   90.00
#
_symmetry.space_group_name_H-M   'P 1'
#
loop_
_entity.id
_entity.type
_entity.pdbx_description
1 polymer ?
#
loop_
_entity_poly.entity_id
_entity_poly.type
_entity_poly.pdbx_seq_one_letter_code
_entity_poly.pdbx_strand_id
1 'polypeptide(L)'
;MQIGIMGTGSTAEIMAEIVSKSREYDLTCIYDTRIDDAQAFAKRFHVGTSTFDMDVVAGSCDIVYISAENSCREELVRKMLDEGKHILCQAPISMSKKTAEELYDMAADKGLVLMETTGSLYTPGFAKLIEILKSGVIGSVMDIEVSFSRLIPTNEREHTFPEGGSFETFGNFVLSPVLRILGTEYRDAYINAVYGLNGIDTYTKVTLKYDHAQATVKTATAVMSDDALTITGSMGCIYVKSPWYLMRKFTIKSYDDKNNATIYNECDGNGFTYDLAEFRRRVAAIGRNHLTDHMSENNYEEVKKQVVCSDSFTLLTTRESLAATAVIEKFVSQRHAQGERKDVKIWAHRGCSMAYPENTLEAFEAAAKIPGITGIETDVQLSKDGEVVVFHDEHTGRVTDGTRNVQDYTLAELQKLHIQSVGGETTTIPTLKQMLELLKPYCEENGLLINIELKTSVIRYPGIEQKVIDIVREYGLEKYIVYSSFLADSIKLIKELMPSAKTGMLSGTMEGCIQGAIYASADALHPWIGGLNAKGEEKLADAPVRAWNMEEPFFNDGRLLKEKDMGKYSEFGVTDIITNVPEVYLKG
;
A
#
# COMPACT_ATOMS: atom_id res chain seq x y z
N MET A 1 13.73 -15.52 -26.90
CA MET A 1 13.20 -14.18 -27.24
C MET A 1 13.78 -13.20 -26.25
N GLN A 2 14.11 -11.99 -26.69
CA GLN A 2 14.68 -10.98 -25.80
C GLN A 2 13.55 -10.27 -25.04
N ILE A 3 13.60 -10.30 -23.70
CA ILE A 3 12.59 -9.69 -22.83
C ILE A 3 13.17 -8.57 -21.97
N GLY A 4 12.49 -7.43 -21.95
CA GLY A 4 12.71 -6.34 -21.00
C GLY A 4 11.66 -6.38 -19.88
N ILE A 5 12.01 -5.96 -18.67
CA ILE A 5 11.07 -5.76 -17.56
C ILE A 5 11.04 -4.28 -17.20
N MET A 6 9.85 -3.69 -17.15
CA MET A 6 9.60 -2.30 -16.78
C MET A 6 8.85 -2.22 -15.44
N GLY A 7 9.55 -1.75 -14.42
CA GLY A 7 9.16 -1.73 -13.00
C GLY A 7 9.92 -2.77 -12.17
N THR A 8 10.17 -2.47 -10.90
CA THR A 8 10.99 -3.31 -9.99
C THR A 8 10.22 -3.88 -8.78
N GLY A 9 8.89 -3.81 -8.81
CA GLY A 9 8.01 -4.29 -7.74
C GLY A 9 7.94 -5.83 -7.60
N SER A 10 7.10 -6.29 -6.67
CA SER A 10 6.95 -7.72 -6.35
C SER A 10 6.50 -8.59 -7.52
N THR A 11 5.67 -8.05 -8.43
CA THR A 11 5.24 -8.72 -9.66
C THR A 11 6.37 -8.82 -10.68
N ALA A 12 7.21 -7.79 -10.80
CA ALA A 12 8.45 -7.81 -11.58
C ALA A 12 9.40 -8.91 -11.11
N GLU A 13 9.55 -9.06 -9.80
CA GLU A 13 10.38 -10.10 -9.18
C GLU A 13 9.90 -11.51 -9.55
N ILE A 14 8.59 -11.76 -9.45
CA ILE A 14 7.99 -13.03 -9.89
C ILE A 14 8.29 -13.29 -11.37
N MET A 15 8.12 -12.28 -12.23
CA MET A 15 8.37 -12.44 -13.66
C MET A 15 9.85 -12.69 -13.96
N ALA A 16 10.77 -11.95 -13.32
CA ALA A 16 12.21 -12.13 -13.47
C ALA A 16 12.66 -13.54 -13.02
N GLU A 17 12.07 -14.07 -11.94
CA GLU A 17 12.29 -15.47 -11.53
C GLU A 17 11.79 -16.49 -12.56
N ILE A 18 10.61 -16.28 -13.14
CA ILE A 18 10.06 -17.17 -14.18
C ILE A 18 10.97 -17.16 -15.41
N VAL A 19 11.36 -15.97 -15.86
CA VAL A 19 12.20 -15.75 -17.03
C VAL A 19 13.60 -16.35 -16.83
N SER A 20 14.25 -16.10 -15.70
CA SER A 20 15.60 -16.61 -15.40
C SER A 20 15.69 -18.14 -15.29
N LYS A 21 14.58 -18.82 -14.97
CA LYS A 21 14.50 -20.29 -14.95
C LYS A 21 14.16 -20.89 -16.32
N SER A 22 13.77 -20.07 -17.29
CA SER A 22 13.41 -20.51 -18.64
C SER A 22 14.61 -20.49 -19.58
N ARG A 23 14.66 -21.45 -20.51
CA ARG A 23 15.64 -21.45 -21.62
C ARG A 23 15.11 -20.72 -22.87
N GLU A 24 13.88 -20.23 -22.81
CA GLU A 24 13.19 -19.66 -23.97
C GLU A 24 13.28 -18.12 -24.04
N TYR A 25 13.69 -17.51 -22.94
CA TYR A 25 13.80 -16.07 -22.77
C TYR A 25 15.20 -15.69 -22.33
N ASP A 26 15.63 -14.51 -22.77
CA ASP A 26 16.86 -13.88 -22.33
C ASP A 26 16.49 -12.47 -21.83
N LEU A 27 16.76 -12.22 -20.54
CA LEU A 27 16.36 -11.00 -19.83
C LEU A 27 17.42 -9.93 -20.07
N THR A 28 17.13 -8.96 -20.94
CA THR A 28 18.14 -8.06 -21.48
C THR A 28 18.23 -6.71 -20.78
N CYS A 29 17.11 -6.23 -20.23
CA CYS A 29 17.02 -4.90 -19.67
C CYS A 29 16.02 -4.82 -18.51
N ILE A 30 16.39 -4.06 -17.48
CA ILE A 30 15.51 -3.64 -16.39
C ILE A 30 15.30 -2.13 -16.48
N TYR A 31 14.05 -1.70 -16.46
CA TYR A 31 13.66 -0.30 -16.44
C TYR A 31 12.98 0.05 -15.13
N ASP A 32 13.32 1.21 -14.57
CA ASP A 32 12.53 1.86 -13.52
C ASP A 32 12.70 3.38 -13.63
N THR A 33 11.68 4.15 -13.24
CA THR A 33 11.80 5.61 -13.12
C THR A 33 12.86 6.02 -12.10
N ARG A 34 13.14 5.13 -11.12
CA ARG A 34 14.21 5.26 -10.13
C ARG A 34 15.39 4.39 -10.53
N ILE A 35 16.44 5.01 -11.08
CA ILE A 35 17.60 4.29 -11.61
C ILE A 35 18.29 3.40 -10.57
N ASP A 36 18.34 3.82 -9.31
CA ASP A 36 18.95 3.03 -8.23
C ASP A 36 18.21 1.70 -8.00
N ASP A 37 16.87 1.70 -8.11
CA ASP A 37 16.06 0.49 -7.99
C ASP A 37 16.26 -0.43 -9.19
N ALA A 38 16.31 0.13 -10.40
CA ALA A 38 16.62 -0.63 -11.62
C ALA A 38 18.00 -1.30 -11.54
N GLN A 39 19.02 -0.58 -11.04
CA GLN A 39 20.38 -1.10 -10.85
C GLN A 39 20.42 -2.21 -9.79
N ALA A 40 19.78 -2.00 -8.64
CA ALA A 40 19.70 -2.98 -7.57
C ALA A 40 19.00 -4.27 -8.06
N PHE A 41 17.90 -4.12 -8.80
CA PHE A 41 17.15 -5.25 -9.35
C PHE A 41 17.95 -5.98 -10.44
N ALA A 42 18.59 -5.26 -11.36
CA ALA A 42 19.45 -5.85 -12.40
C ALA A 42 20.63 -6.62 -11.80
N LYS A 43 21.27 -6.08 -10.74
CA LYS A 43 22.33 -6.78 -10.01
C LYS A 43 21.83 -8.10 -9.39
N ARG A 44 20.63 -8.09 -8.79
CA ARG A 44 20.02 -9.29 -8.18
C ARG A 44 19.76 -10.40 -9.21
N PHE A 45 19.30 -10.03 -10.41
CA PHE A 45 18.98 -10.97 -11.49
C PHE A 45 20.09 -11.16 -12.52
N HIS A 46 21.27 -10.58 -12.28
CA HIS A 46 22.45 -10.70 -13.15
C HIS A 46 22.20 -10.20 -14.58
N VAL A 47 21.45 -9.11 -14.72
CA VAL A 47 21.11 -8.46 -16.00
C VAL A 47 22.11 -7.35 -16.30
N GLY A 48 22.65 -7.34 -17.52
CA GLY A 48 23.72 -6.40 -17.91
C GLY A 48 23.27 -4.94 -18.12
N THR A 49 21.98 -4.72 -18.37
CA THR A 49 21.42 -3.40 -18.68
C THR A 49 20.36 -3.00 -17.65
N SER A 50 20.51 -1.81 -17.06
CA SER A 50 19.49 -1.13 -16.26
C SER A 50 19.38 0.33 -16.71
N THR A 51 18.17 0.88 -16.76
CA THR A 51 17.92 2.20 -17.35
C THR A 51 16.66 2.87 -16.80
N PHE A 52 16.56 4.18 -16.97
CA PHE A 52 15.32 4.97 -16.83
C PHE A 52 14.86 5.54 -18.18
N ASP A 53 15.55 5.18 -19.27
CA ASP A 53 15.29 5.60 -20.64
C ASP A 53 14.54 4.50 -21.41
N MET A 54 13.34 4.82 -21.89
CA MET A 54 12.48 3.90 -22.64
C MET A 54 13.08 3.49 -23.99
N ASP A 55 13.89 4.33 -24.62
CA ASP A 55 14.52 4.02 -25.91
C ASP A 55 15.58 2.93 -25.77
N VAL A 56 16.29 2.90 -24.64
CA VAL A 56 17.22 1.82 -24.30
C VAL A 56 16.47 0.48 -24.18
N VAL A 57 15.31 0.49 -23.52
CA VAL A 57 14.46 -0.71 -23.41
C VAL A 57 14.04 -1.18 -24.79
N ALA A 58 13.45 -0.29 -25.59
CA ALA A 58 13.01 -0.60 -26.94
C ALA A 58 14.14 -1.15 -27.84
N GLY A 59 15.36 -0.61 -27.73
CA GLY A 59 16.51 -1.12 -28.48
C GLY A 59 17.01 -2.51 -28.04
N SER A 60 16.62 -2.97 -26.85
CA SER A 60 17.23 -4.14 -26.18
C SER A 60 16.37 -5.41 -26.17
N CYS A 61 15.09 -5.34 -26.53
CA CYS A 61 14.17 -6.47 -26.42
C CYS A 61 13.13 -6.53 -27.56
N ASP A 62 12.59 -7.74 -27.78
CA ASP A 62 11.47 -8.00 -28.69
C ASP A 62 10.13 -7.87 -27.97
N ILE A 63 10.12 -8.23 -26.68
CA ILE A 63 8.96 -8.24 -25.81
C ILE A 63 9.25 -7.49 -24.51
N VAL A 64 8.23 -6.85 -23.94
CA VAL A 64 8.33 -6.19 -22.65
C VAL A 64 7.28 -6.73 -21.68
N TYR A 65 7.70 -6.93 -20.43
CA TYR A 65 6.80 -7.10 -19.30
C TYR A 65 6.68 -5.78 -18.54
N ILE A 66 5.47 -5.23 -18.45
CA ILE A 66 5.21 -3.95 -17.77
C ILE A 66 4.48 -4.20 -16.46
N SER A 67 5.15 -3.93 -15.35
CA SER A 67 4.62 -3.99 -13.97
C SER A 67 4.76 -2.68 -13.20
N ALA A 68 5.08 -1.59 -13.93
CA ALA A 68 5.16 -0.25 -13.39
C ALA A 68 3.81 0.22 -12.82
N GLU A 69 3.83 1.29 -12.04
CA GLU A 69 2.69 1.91 -11.36
C GLU A 69 1.60 2.38 -12.35
N ASN A 70 0.37 2.57 -11.86
CA ASN A 70 -0.78 2.88 -12.72
C ASN A 70 -0.58 4.23 -13.45
N SER A 71 -0.02 5.25 -12.78
CA SER A 71 0.21 6.59 -13.35
C SER A 71 1.04 6.60 -14.62
N CYS A 72 2.07 5.76 -14.71
CA CYS A 72 2.99 5.75 -15.84
C CYS A 72 2.73 4.61 -16.83
N ARG A 73 1.93 3.59 -16.47
CA ARG A 73 1.73 2.39 -17.28
C ARG A 73 1.22 2.69 -18.68
N GLU A 74 0.24 3.58 -18.83
CA GLU A 74 -0.36 3.91 -20.13
C GLU A 74 0.67 4.51 -21.10
N GLU A 75 1.55 5.38 -20.59
CA GLU A 75 2.64 5.98 -21.36
C GLU A 75 3.65 4.92 -21.80
N LEU A 76 4.06 4.04 -20.87
CA LEU A 76 4.98 2.94 -21.17
C LEU A 76 4.41 2.01 -22.25
N VAL A 77 3.15 1.60 -22.11
CA VAL A 77 2.48 0.73 -23.10
C VAL A 77 2.48 1.41 -24.46
N ARG A 78 2.03 2.67 -24.54
CA ARG A 78 1.96 3.42 -25.80
C ARG A 78 3.33 3.53 -26.47
N LYS A 79 4.36 3.92 -25.73
CA LYS A 79 5.73 4.03 -26.24
C LYS A 79 6.24 2.69 -26.77
N MET A 80 6.03 1.60 -26.04
CA MET A 80 6.51 0.27 -26.45
C MET A 80 5.74 -0.27 -27.67
N LEU A 81 4.44 0.02 -27.80
CA LEU A 81 3.68 -0.29 -29.02
C LEU A 81 4.19 0.53 -30.20
N ASP A 82 4.53 1.81 -29.99
CA ASP A 82 5.10 2.66 -31.06
C ASP A 82 6.43 2.13 -31.58
N GLU A 83 7.26 1.61 -30.70
CA GLU A 83 8.54 0.95 -31.01
C GLU A 83 8.38 -0.51 -31.52
N GLY A 84 7.15 -0.95 -31.78
CA GLY A 84 6.88 -2.26 -32.38
C GLY A 84 7.07 -3.44 -31.42
N LYS A 85 6.92 -3.25 -30.10
CA LYS A 85 7.13 -4.30 -29.10
C LYS A 85 5.84 -5.03 -28.76
N HIS A 86 5.94 -6.35 -28.54
CA HIS A 86 4.85 -7.08 -27.92
C HIS A 86 4.89 -6.89 -26.41
N ILE A 87 3.72 -6.80 -25.78
CA ILE A 87 3.60 -6.38 -24.39
C ILE A 87 2.77 -7.37 -23.58
N LEU A 88 3.37 -7.88 -22.50
CA LEU A 88 2.66 -8.51 -21.39
C LEU A 88 2.58 -7.51 -20.25
N CYS A 89 1.39 -7.11 -19.84
CA CYS A 89 1.18 -6.02 -18.89
C CYS A 89 0.51 -6.51 -17.61
N GLN A 90 0.90 -5.97 -16.45
CA GLN A 90 0.10 -6.10 -15.25
C GLN A 90 -1.27 -5.44 -15.46
N ALA A 91 -2.32 -6.09 -14.98
CA ALA A 91 -3.68 -5.58 -15.03
C ALA A 91 -3.99 -4.66 -13.82
N PRO A 92 -4.89 -3.67 -13.98
CA PRO A 92 -5.49 -3.25 -15.24
C PRO A 92 -4.49 -2.46 -16.11
N ILE A 93 -4.55 -2.59 -17.43
CA ILE A 93 -3.65 -1.87 -18.34
C ILE A 93 -3.84 -0.35 -18.28
N SER A 94 -5.07 0.08 -18.00
CA SER A 94 -5.50 1.46 -17.83
C SER A 94 -6.65 1.50 -16.83
N MET A 95 -6.78 2.62 -16.12
CA MET A 95 -7.93 2.87 -15.24
C MET A 95 -9.16 3.38 -16.01
N SER A 96 -9.02 3.70 -17.30
CA SER A 96 -10.12 4.09 -18.18
C SER A 96 -10.36 3.05 -19.25
N LYS A 97 -11.62 2.64 -19.42
CA LYS A 97 -12.00 1.69 -20.47
C LYS A 97 -11.66 2.23 -21.85
N LYS A 98 -11.91 3.53 -22.09
CA LYS A 98 -11.63 4.16 -23.37
C LYS A 98 -10.15 4.10 -23.72
N THR A 99 -9.27 4.45 -22.77
CA THR A 99 -7.82 4.38 -23.01
C THR A 99 -7.36 2.93 -23.21
N ALA A 100 -7.89 1.98 -22.46
CA ALA A 100 -7.61 0.55 -22.69
C ALA A 100 -8.02 0.12 -24.12
N GLU A 101 -9.23 0.51 -24.59
CA GLU A 101 -9.71 0.26 -25.95
C GLU A 101 -8.72 0.82 -26.99
N GLU A 102 -8.29 2.08 -26.84
CA GLU A 102 -7.31 2.71 -27.73
C GLU A 102 -5.96 1.97 -27.78
N LEU A 103 -5.47 1.47 -26.65
CA LEU A 103 -4.20 0.72 -26.58
C LEU A 103 -4.32 -0.66 -27.24
N TYR A 104 -5.45 -1.36 -27.05
CA TYR A 104 -5.72 -2.62 -27.73
C TYR A 104 -5.87 -2.44 -29.23
N ASP A 105 -6.58 -1.40 -29.68
CA ASP A 105 -6.73 -1.05 -31.10
C ASP A 105 -5.36 -0.71 -31.72
N MET A 106 -4.54 0.08 -31.02
CA MET A 106 -3.17 0.41 -31.46
C MET A 106 -2.29 -0.84 -31.62
N ALA A 107 -2.39 -1.80 -30.69
CA ALA A 107 -1.67 -3.06 -30.81
C ALA A 107 -2.18 -3.88 -32.01
N ALA A 108 -3.50 -3.92 -32.23
CA ALA A 108 -4.10 -4.62 -33.35
C ALA A 108 -3.65 -4.04 -34.70
N ASP A 109 -3.69 -2.71 -34.85
CA ASP A 109 -3.29 -2.00 -36.07
C ASP A 109 -1.82 -2.24 -36.43
N LYS A 110 -0.96 -2.38 -35.43
CA LYS A 110 0.48 -2.63 -35.60
C LYS A 110 0.84 -4.11 -35.70
N GLY A 111 -0.11 -5.04 -35.57
CA GLY A 111 0.20 -6.47 -35.58
C GLY A 111 0.96 -6.96 -34.35
N LEU A 112 0.71 -6.34 -33.19
CA LEU A 112 1.40 -6.64 -31.94
C LEU A 112 0.46 -7.35 -30.94
N VAL A 113 1.02 -8.25 -30.14
CA VAL A 113 0.31 -8.82 -28.99
C VAL A 113 0.38 -7.84 -27.83
N LEU A 114 -0.78 -7.44 -27.33
CA LEU A 114 -0.97 -6.80 -26.04
C LEU A 114 -1.83 -7.70 -25.17
N MET A 115 -1.32 -8.11 -24.01
CA MET A 115 -2.02 -9.03 -23.11
C MET A 115 -1.84 -8.61 -21.66
N GLU A 116 -2.90 -8.72 -20.86
CA GLU A 116 -2.84 -8.53 -19.41
C GLU A 116 -2.57 -9.83 -18.65
N THR A 117 -1.81 -9.75 -17.56
CA THR A 117 -1.61 -10.87 -16.64
C THR A 117 -2.85 -11.08 -15.78
N THR A 118 -3.31 -12.32 -15.69
CA THR A 118 -4.49 -12.70 -14.90
C THR A 118 -4.15 -13.65 -13.74
N GLY A 119 -3.01 -14.33 -13.83
CA GLY A 119 -2.53 -15.30 -12.84
C GLY A 119 -3.40 -16.55 -12.68
N SER A 120 -4.51 -16.69 -13.42
CA SER A 120 -5.50 -17.76 -13.20
C SER A 120 -6.08 -18.35 -14.47
N LEU A 121 -6.40 -17.53 -15.49
CA LEU A 121 -7.23 -17.95 -16.63
C LEU A 121 -6.57 -18.97 -17.56
N TYR A 122 -5.24 -19.03 -17.59
CA TYR A 122 -4.49 -19.95 -18.46
C TYR A 122 -3.89 -21.14 -17.72
N THR A 123 -4.21 -21.30 -16.42
CA THR A 123 -3.78 -22.47 -15.66
C THR A 123 -4.48 -23.74 -16.17
N PRO A 124 -3.83 -24.93 -16.11
CA PRO A 124 -4.46 -26.20 -16.48
C PRO A 124 -5.73 -26.47 -15.68
N GLY A 125 -5.74 -26.10 -14.40
CA GLY A 125 -6.90 -26.24 -13.54
C GLY A 125 -8.09 -25.40 -14.00
N PHE A 126 -7.84 -24.15 -14.42
CA PHE A 126 -8.90 -23.29 -14.95
C PHE A 126 -9.42 -23.80 -16.30
N ALA A 127 -8.53 -24.25 -17.19
CA ALA A 127 -8.96 -24.89 -18.44
C ALA A 127 -9.86 -26.11 -18.16
N LYS A 128 -9.48 -26.95 -17.18
CA LYS A 128 -10.27 -28.12 -16.79
C LYS A 128 -11.62 -27.75 -16.18
N LEU A 129 -11.66 -26.68 -15.37
CA LEU A 129 -12.90 -26.13 -14.84
C LEU A 129 -13.85 -25.73 -15.97
N ILE A 130 -13.37 -25.01 -16.98
CA ILE A 130 -14.18 -24.60 -18.14
C ILE A 130 -14.74 -25.82 -18.90
N GLU A 131 -13.94 -26.88 -19.11
CA GLU A 131 -14.43 -28.13 -19.73
C GLU A 131 -15.58 -28.76 -18.94
N ILE A 132 -15.47 -28.75 -17.62
CA ILE A 132 -16.47 -29.34 -16.71
C ILE A 132 -17.74 -28.51 -16.67
N LEU A 133 -17.63 -27.17 -16.69
CA LEU A 133 -18.80 -26.30 -16.82
C LEU A 133 -19.51 -26.54 -18.16
N LYS A 134 -18.75 -26.68 -19.25
CA LYS A 134 -19.28 -26.97 -20.60
C LYS A 134 -19.93 -28.36 -20.72
N SER A 135 -19.56 -29.32 -19.88
CA SER A 135 -20.21 -30.64 -19.87
C SER A 135 -21.63 -30.61 -19.29
N GLY A 136 -22.00 -29.52 -18.60
CA GLY A 136 -23.30 -29.37 -17.95
C GLY A 136 -23.45 -30.13 -16.64
N VAL A 137 -22.35 -30.62 -16.05
CA VAL A 137 -22.41 -31.45 -14.83
C VAL A 137 -23.10 -30.76 -13.64
N ILE A 138 -23.03 -29.42 -13.55
CA ILE A 138 -23.73 -28.61 -12.55
C ILE A 138 -24.96 -27.89 -13.11
N GLY A 139 -25.38 -28.18 -14.34
CA GLY A 139 -26.43 -27.45 -15.03
C GLY A 139 -26.04 -26.03 -15.45
N SER A 140 -27.02 -25.13 -15.53
CA SER A 140 -26.76 -23.72 -15.87
C SER A 140 -26.12 -23.01 -14.69
N VAL A 141 -25.07 -22.23 -14.92
CA VAL A 141 -24.44 -21.41 -13.87
C VAL A 141 -25.40 -20.29 -13.48
N MET A 142 -25.73 -20.21 -12.20
CA MET A 142 -26.68 -19.24 -11.63
C MET A 142 -25.97 -18.15 -10.82
N ASP A 143 -24.87 -18.50 -10.15
CA ASP A 143 -24.12 -17.59 -9.29
C ASP A 143 -22.63 -17.95 -9.24
N ILE A 144 -21.77 -16.94 -9.17
CA ILE A 144 -20.34 -17.08 -8.90
C ILE A 144 -19.94 -16.17 -7.74
N GLU A 145 -19.35 -16.74 -6.70
CA GLU A 145 -18.69 -15.97 -5.64
C GLU A 145 -17.19 -16.18 -5.69
N VAL A 146 -16.43 -15.10 -5.71
CA VAL A 146 -14.96 -15.18 -5.64
C VAL A 146 -14.39 -14.10 -4.74
N SER A 147 -13.39 -14.44 -3.93
CA SER A 147 -12.72 -13.47 -3.07
C SER A 147 -11.21 -13.60 -3.09
N PHE A 148 -10.54 -12.47 -2.95
CA PHE A 148 -9.09 -12.39 -2.82
C PHE A 148 -8.71 -11.33 -1.78
N SER A 149 -8.09 -11.77 -0.70
CA SER A 149 -7.67 -10.95 0.42
C SER A 149 -6.20 -11.18 0.75
N ARG A 150 -5.49 -10.10 1.09
CA ARG A 150 -4.16 -10.18 1.70
C ARG A 150 -4.11 -9.13 2.79
N LEU A 151 -3.51 -9.46 3.94
CA LEU A 151 -3.13 -8.45 4.93
C LEU A 151 -1.85 -7.78 4.45
N ILE A 152 -1.96 -6.53 4.02
CA ILE A 152 -0.84 -5.74 3.53
C ILE A 152 -0.47 -4.71 4.60
N PRO A 153 0.82 -4.54 4.93
CA PRO A 153 1.27 -3.46 5.79
C PRO A 153 0.82 -2.10 5.27
N THR A 154 0.40 -1.23 6.17
CA THR A 154 -0.32 0.00 5.79
C THR A 154 0.59 1.10 5.22
N ASN A 155 1.91 0.91 5.24
CA ASN A 155 2.92 1.72 4.55
C ASN A 155 3.26 1.23 3.14
N GLU A 156 2.65 0.13 2.68
CA GLU A 156 2.81 -0.33 1.30
C GLU A 156 1.91 0.46 0.36
N ARG A 157 2.28 0.45 -0.93
CA ARG A 157 1.61 1.25 -1.96
C ARG A 157 0.11 1.01 -2.06
N GLU A 158 -0.36 -0.20 -1.77
CA GLU A 158 -1.77 -0.57 -1.81
C GLU A 158 -2.62 0.21 -0.77
N HIS A 159 -1.98 0.87 0.20
CA HIS A 159 -2.58 1.75 1.20
C HIS A 159 -2.16 3.23 1.04
N THR A 160 -1.51 3.60 -0.06
CA THR A 160 -1.12 4.99 -0.35
C THR A 160 -1.91 5.57 -1.53
N PHE A 161 -2.37 6.81 -1.40
CA PHE A 161 -3.10 7.53 -2.44
C PHE A 161 -2.10 8.10 -3.47
N PRO A 162 -2.46 8.26 -4.77
CA PRO A 162 -3.76 7.99 -5.40
C PRO A 162 -4.02 6.55 -5.85
N GLU A 163 -2.99 5.70 -5.94
CA GLU A 163 -3.04 4.44 -6.72
C GLU A 163 -3.18 3.16 -5.88
N GLY A 164 -3.54 3.32 -4.60
CA GLY A 164 -3.83 2.24 -3.68
C GLY A 164 -5.31 1.85 -3.67
N GLY A 165 -5.59 0.67 -3.11
CA GLY A 165 -6.94 0.15 -2.98
C GLY A 165 -7.01 -1.33 -3.18
N SER A 166 -7.83 -2.01 -2.37
CA SER A 166 -8.03 -3.44 -2.55
C SER A 166 -8.62 -3.75 -3.92
N PHE A 167 -9.53 -2.92 -4.43
CA PHE A 167 -10.19 -3.16 -5.69
C PHE A 167 -9.36 -2.74 -6.90
N GLU A 168 -8.65 -1.63 -6.82
CA GLU A 168 -7.71 -1.23 -7.88
C GLU A 168 -6.57 -2.25 -8.04
N THR A 169 -6.12 -2.83 -6.92
CA THR A 169 -5.03 -3.84 -6.92
C THR A 169 -5.51 -5.24 -7.30
N PHE A 170 -6.63 -5.70 -6.73
CA PHE A 170 -7.08 -7.10 -6.86
C PHE A 170 -8.33 -7.30 -7.70
N GLY A 171 -9.03 -6.23 -8.08
CA GLY A 171 -10.31 -6.29 -8.78
C GLY A 171 -10.22 -7.09 -10.07
N ASN A 172 -9.16 -6.87 -10.87
CA ASN A 172 -9.00 -7.62 -12.12
C ASN A 172 -8.85 -9.14 -11.90
N PHE A 173 -8.14 -9.56 -10.84
CA PHE A 173 -7.95 -10.98 -10.54
C PHE A 173 -9.27 -11.68 -10.26
N VAL A 174 -10.16 -11.05 -9.49
CA VAL A 174 -11.47 -11.62 -9.13
C VAL A 174 -12.53 -11.45 -10.23
N LEU A 175 -12.45 -10.39 -11.03
CA LEU A 175 -13.38 -10.15 -12.15
C LEU A 175 -13.11 -11.09 -13.33
N SER A 176 -11.84 -11.33 -13.65
CA SER A 176 -11.39 -12.17 -14.77
C SER A 176 -12.11 -13.55 -14.86
N PRO A 177 -12.11 -14.40 -13.81
CA PRO A 177 -12.76 -15.71 -13.88
C PRO A 177 -14.28 -15.59 -14.03
N VAL A 178 -14.91 -14.57 -13.45
CA VAL A 178 -16.35 -14.34 -13.56
C VAL A 178 -16.72 -13.99 -15.01
N LEU A 179 -16.02 -13.02 -15.60
CA LEU A 179 -16.26 -12.56 -16.97
C LEU A 179 -15.98 -13.67 -18.00
N ARG A 180 -15.00 -14.54 -17.72
CA ARG A 180 -14.71 -15.73 -18.54
C ARG A 180 -15.79 -16.80 -18.48
N ILE A 181 -16.48 -16.95 -17.35
CA ILE A 181 -17.50 -18.00 -17.16
C ILE A 181 -18.90 -17.52 -17.58
N LEU A 182 -19.30 -16.31 -17.16
CA LEU A 182 -20.64 -15.76 -17.42
C LEU A 182 -20.70 -14.87 -18.68
N GLY A 183 -19.56 -14.47 -19.22
CA GLY A 183 -19.44 -13.54 -20.34
C GLY A 183 -19.28 -12.09 -19.90
N THR A 184 -19.06 -11.22 -20.88
CA THR A 184 -18.77 -9.79 -20.66
C THR A 184 -20.00 -8.90 -20.63
N GLU A 185 -21.16 -9.43 -21.02
CA GLU A 185 -22.42 -8.68 -21.18
C GLU A 185 -23.25 -8.72 -19.88
N TYR A 186 -22.72 -8.13 -18.81
CA TYR A 186 -23.49 -7.89 -17.58
C TYR A 186 -24.41 -6.68 -17.74
N ARG A 187 -25.57 -6.68 -17.07
CA ARG A 187 -26.51 -5.55 -17.06
C ARG A 187 -26.06 -4.39 -16.18
N ASP A 188 -25.53 -4.70 -15.00
CA ASP A 188 -25.10 -3.69 -14.02
C ASP A 188 -24.06 -4.27 -13.06
N ALA A 189 -23.30 -3.38 -12.43
CA ALA A 189 -22.30 -3.66 -11.40
C ALA A 189 -22.58 -2.81 -10.16
N TYR A 190 -23.00 -3.42 -9.06
CA TYR A 190 -23.23 -2.75 -7.79
C TYR A 190 -21.98 -2.83 -6.92
N ILE A 191 -21.46 -1.70 -6.48
CA ILE A 191 -20.17 -1.60 -5.82
C ILE A 191 -20.38 -1.08 -4.40
N ASN A 192 -19.86 -1.82 -3.42
CA ASN A 192 -19.90 -1.45 -2.01
C ASN A 192 -18.49 -1.59 -1.42
N ALA A 193 -17.89 -0.47 -1.03
CA ALA A 193 -16.54 -0.41 -0.51
C ALA A 193 -16.50 0.17 0.90
N VAL A 194 -15.61 -0.39 1.72
CA VAL A 194 -15.19 0.15 3.01
C VAL A 194 -13.89 0.91 2.77
N TYR A 195 -13.87 2.18 3.12
CA TYR A 195 -12.73 3.06 2.92
C TYR A 195 -12.03 3.33 4.24
N GLY A 196 -10.70 3.40 4.20
CA GLY A 196 -9.91 4.01 5.26
C GLY A 196 -10.16 5.53 5.30
N LEU A 197 -9.60 6.18 6.33
CA LEU A 197 -9.56 7.64 6.39
C LEU A 197 -8.89 8.23 5.14
N ASN A 198 -7.90 7.51 4.61
CA ASN A 198 -7.18 7.89 3.41
C ASN A 198 -7.98 7.82 2.09
N GLY A 199 -9.29 7.55 2.15
CA GLY A 199 -10.15 7.44 0.97
C GLY A 199 -9.81 6.25 0.06
N ILE A 200 -8.96 5.34 0.52
CA ILE A 200 -8.58 4.10 -0.17
C ILE A 200 -9.44 2.97 0.37
N ASP A 201 -9.94 2.11 -0.52
CA ASP A 201 -10.73 0.97 -0.10
C ASP A 201 -9.86 -0.11 0.55
N THR A 202 -10.27 -0.57 1.73
CA THR A 202 -9.61 -1.66 2.45
C THR A 202 -10.35 -3.00 2.27
N TYR A 203 -11.62 -2.92 1.90
CA TYR A 203 -12.48 -4.05 1.55
C TYR A 203 -13.52 -3.59 0.52
N THR A 204 -13.59 -4.25 -0.63
CA THR A 204 -14.59 -3.95 -1.65
C THR A 204 -15.35 -5.20 -2.04
N LYS A 205 -16.67 -5.06 -2.18
CA LYS A 205 -17.57 -6.06 -2.72
C LYS A 205 -18.26 -5.51 -3.95
N VAL A 206 -18.22 -6.25 -5.05
CA VAL A 206 -18.93 -5.90 -6.28
C VAL A 206 -19.86 -7.05 -6.68
N THR A 207 -21.12 -6.72 -6.95
CA THR A 207 -22.11 -7.65 -7.47
C THR A 207 -22.41 -7.32 -8.94
N LEU A 208 -22.08 -8.25 -9.84
CA LEU A 208 -22.43 -8.20 -11.26
C LEU A 208 -23.78 -8.88 -11.48
N LYS A 209 -24.68 -8.20 -12.19
CA LYS A 209 -26.01 -8.73 -12.53
C LYS A 209 -26.07 -9.10 -14.01
N TYR A 210 -26.46 -10.34 -14.31
CA TYR A 210 -26.74 -10.81 -15.66
C TYR A 210 -28.24 -11.11 -15.82
N ASP A 211 -28.68 -11.37 -17.05
CA ASP A 211 -30.06 -11.77 -17.34
C ASP A 211 -30.44 -13.11 -16.70
N HIS A 212 -29.48 -14.02 -16.65
CA HIS A 212 -29.66 -15.43 -16.31
C HIS A 212 -28.87 -15.86 -15.06
N ALA A 213 -28.04 -14.97 -14.52
CA ALA A 213 -27.12 -15.26 -13.42
C ALA A 213 -26.75 -13.98 -12.65
N GLN A 214 -25.98 -14.14 -11.58
CA GLN A 214 -25.31 -13.04 -10.90
C GLN A 214 -23.89 -13.48 -10.49
N ALA A 215 -23.06 -12.55 -10.05
CA ALA A 215 -21.78 -12.87 -9.46
C ALA A 215 -21.41 -11.85 -8.38
N THR A 216 -20.69 -12.29 -7.35
CA THR A 216 -20.13 -11.42 -6.31
C THR A 216 -18.63 -11.61 -6.22
N VAL A 217 -17.88 -10.52 -6.41
CA VAL A 217 -16.44 -10.48 -6.21
C VAL A 217 -16.10 -9.69 -4.94
N LYS A 218 -15.09 -10.13 -4.19
CA LYS A 218 -14.65 -9.48 -2.94
C LYS A 218 -13.13 -9.30 -2.96
N THR A 219 -12.64 -8.11 -2.64
CA THR A 219 -11.22 -7.80 -2.50
C THR A 219 -10.94 -7.21 -1.13
N ALA A 220 -9.74 -7.45 -0.58
CA ALA A 220 -9.34 -6.86 0.69
C ALA A 220 -7.82 -6.71 0.85
N THR A 221 -7.39 -5.62 1.50
CA THR A 221 -5.99 -5.33 1.84
C THR A 221 -5.76 -5.19 3.35
N ALA A 222 -6.78 -4.85 4.13
CA ALA A 222 -6.68 -4.71 5.60
C ALA A 222 -7.50 -5.73 6.40
N VAL A 223 -8.26 -6.60 5.73
CA VAL A 223 -9.07 -7.64 6.37
C VAL A 223 -8.83 -8.99 5.70
N MET A 224 -8.94 -10.07 6.47
CA MET A 224 -8.78 -11.44 5.98
C MET A 224 -10.15 -12.07 5.69
N SER A 225 -10.29 -12.74 4.55
CA SER A 225 -11.47 -13.53 4.17
C SER A 225 -11.10 -14.99 3.96
N ASP A 226 -12.07 -15.90 4.11
CA ASP A 226 -11.88 -17.30 3.68
C ASP A 226 -11.97 -17.36 2.16
N ASP A 227 -10.83 -17.12 1.51
CA ASP A 227 -10.79 -16.95 0.07
C ASP A 227 -11.14 -18.23 -0.70
N ALA A 228 -12.02 -18.09 -1.68
CA ALA A 228 -12.46 -19.19 -2.52
C ALA A 228 -13.04 -18.70 -3.84
N LEU A 229 -13.18 -19.61 -4.80
CA LEU A 229 -14.06 -19.49 -5.96
C LEU A 229 -15.17 -20.53 -5.82
N THR A 230 -16.41 -20.08 -5.72
CA THR A 230 -17.61 -20.93 -5.65
C THR A 230 -18.46 -20.66 -6.87
N ILE A 231 -18.85 -21.73 -7.57
CA ILE A 231 -19.72 -21.64 -8.75
C ILE A 231 -20.96 -22.47 -8.46
N THR A 232 -22.10 -21.81 -8.40
CA THR A 232 -23.40 -22.43 -8.14
C THR A 232 -24.13 -22.60 -9.47
N GLY A 233 -24.55 -23.84 -9.75
CA GLY A 233 -25.36 -24.19 -10.90
C GLY A 233 -26.72 -24.78 -10.52
N SER A 234 -27.61 -24.88 -11.49
CA SER A 234 -28.98 -25.38 -11.29
C SER A 234 -29.07 -26.86 -10.87
N MET A 235 -28.00 -27.64 -11.03
CA MET A 235 -27.93 -29.07 -10.69
C MET A 235 -26.72 -29.44 -9.84
N GLY A 236 -25.99 -28.47 -9.30
CA GLY A 236 -24.80 -28.73 -8.50
C GLY A 236 -23.97 -27.49 -8.22
N CYS A 237 -22.80 -27.66 -7.62
CA CYS A 237 -21.85 -26.59 -7.41
C CYS A 237 -20.41 -27.08 -7.55
N ILE A 238 -19.52 -26.12 -7.79
CA ILE A 238 -18.07 -26.31 -7.76
C ILE A 238 -17.49 -25.39 -6.70
N TYR A 239 -16.57 -25.92 -5.90
CA TYR A 239 -15.83 -25.18 -4.88
C TYR A 239 -14.33 -25.32 -5.09
N VAL A 240 -13.64 -24.18 -5.17
CA VAL A 240 -12.19 -24.07 -5.27
C VAL A 240 -11.68 -23.28 -4.06
N LYS A 241 -10.94 -23.93 -3.17
CA LYS A 241 -10.37 -23.26 -1.99
C LYS A 241 -9.16 -22.41 -2.37
N SER A 242 -8.90 -21.31 -1.63
CA SER A 242 -7.65 -20.55 -1.72
C SER A 242 -6.39 -21.45 -1.60
N PRO A 243 -5.35 -21.24 -2.42
CA PRO A 243 -5.23 -20.25 -3.50
C PRO A 243 -5.98 -20.71 -4.77
N TRP A 244 -7.20 -20.20 -4.97
CA TRP A 244 -8.11 -20.68 -6.02
C TRP A 244 -7.59 -20.31 -7.42
N TYR A 245 -6.79 -19.26 -7.51
CA TYR A 245 -6.14 -18.78 -8.73
C TYR A 245 -5.10 -19.76 -9.29
N LEU A 246 -4.53 -20.65 -8.45
CA LEU A 246 -3.67 -21.75 -8.92
C LEU A 246 -4.47 -23.00 -9.33
N MET A 247 -5.68 -23.14 -8.80
CA MET A 247 -6.65 -24.20 -9.12
C MET A 247 -6.08 -25.64 -9.12
N ARG A 248 -5.16 -25.93 -8.19
CA ARG A 248 -4.55 -27.26 -8.00
C ARG A 248 -5.57 -28.36 -7.69
N LYS A 249 -6.67 -27.97 -7.06
CA LYS A 249 -7.78 -28.87 -6.70
C LYS A 249 -9.10 -28.11 -6.67
N PHE A 250 -10.16 -28.74 -7.15
CA PHE A 250 -11.53 -28.30 -6.88
C PHE A 250 -12.49 -29.48 -6.73
N THR A 251 -13.58 -29.22 -6.01
CA THR A 251 -14.60 -30.24 -5.71
C THR A 251 -15.86 -29.92 -6.47
N ILE A 252 -16.45 -30.93 -7.09
CA ILE A 252 -17.75 -30.90 -7.74
C ILE A 252 -18.74 -31.61 -6.83
N LYS A 253 -19.89 -30.98 -6.61
CA LYS A 253 -21.03 -31.60 -5.95
C LYS A 253 -22.24 -31.51 -6.86
N SER A 254 -22.70 -32.63 -7.40
CA SER A 254 -23.91 -32.75 -8.21
C SER A 254 -25.12 -33.08 -7.34
N TYR A 255 -26.31 -32.66 -7.76
CA TYR A 255 -27.57 -32.91 -7.07
C TYR A 255 -27.88 -34.40 -6.87
N ASP A 256 -27.52 -35.25 -7.84
CA ASP A 256 -27.78 -36.70 -7.80
C ASP A 256 -26.63 -37.52 -7.19
N ASP A 257 -25.62 -36.85 -6.64
CA ASP A 257 -24.36 -37.39 -6.11
C ASP A 257 -23.51 -38.26 -7.07
N LYS A 258 -24.00 -38.57 -8.28
CA LYS A 258 -23.32 -39.48 -9.23
C LYS A 258 -22.05 -38.88 -9.81
N ASN A 259 -22.02 -37.55 -9.92
CA ASN A 259 -20.90 -36.82 -10.50
C ASN A 259 -20.07 -36.08 -9.45
N ASN A 260 -20.26 -36.41 -8.16
CA ASN A 260 -19.41 -35.87 -7.09
C ASN A 260 -17.97 -36.31 -7.34
N ALA A 261 -17.07 -35.33 -7.45
CA ALA A 261 -15.68 -35.60 -7.74
C ALA A 261 -14.78 -34.56 -7.12
N THR A 262 -13.54 -34.95 -6.87
CA THR A 262 -12.44 -34.01 -6.64
C THR A 262 -11.49 -34.11 -7.81
N ILE A 263 -11.27 -32.98 -8.48
CA ILE A 263 -10.32 -32.87 -9.58
C ILE A 263 -9.01 -32.34 -9.00
N TYR A 264 -7.91 -32.97 -9.39
CA TYR A 264 -6.55 -32.55 -9.08
C TYR A 264 -5.87 -32.14 -10.38
N ASN A 265 -5.17 -31.02 -10.36
CA ASN A 265 -4.48 -30.45 -11.52
C ASN A 265 -3.04 -30.16 -11.15
N GLU A 266 -2.14 -30.45 -12.08
CA GLU A 266 -0.76 -29.99 -11.99
C GLU A 266 -0.73 -28.48 -12.26
N CYS A 267 -0.01 -27.77 -11.40
CA CYS A 267 0.25 -26.34 -11.55
C CYS A 267 1.70 -26.10 -11.14
N ASP A 268 2.61 -26.13 -12.10
CA ASP A 268 4.01 -25.86 -11.85
C ASP A 268 4.22 -24.36 -11.57
N GLY A 269 4.72 -24.04 -10.38
CA GLY A 269 5.07 -22.68 -9.98
C GLY A 269 3.88 -21.72 -9.84
N ASN A 270 4.04 -20.52 -10.42
CA ASN A 270 3.14 -19.37 -10.31
C ASN A 270 2.20 -19.29 -11.54
N GLY A 271 0.99 -18.75 -11.36
CA GLY A 271 0.03 -18.52 -12.45
C GLY A 271 0.57 -17.69 -13.61
N PHE A 272 1.47 -16.74 -13.34
CA PHE A 272 2.11 -15.91 -14.37
C PHE A 272 3.00 -16.71 -15.34
N THR A 273 3.45 -17.91 -14.97
CA THR A 273 4.12 -18.82 -15.90
C THR A 273 3.21 -19.17 -17.08
N TYR A 274 1.92 -19.36 -16.82
CA TYR A 274 0.93 -19.71 -17.84
C TYR A 274 0.49 -18.48 -18.65
N ASP A 275 0.39 -17.31 -18.02
CA ASP A 275 0.20 -16.04 -18.74
C ASP A 275 1.34 -15.84 -19.76
N LEU A 276 2.60 -16.01 -19.34
CA LEU A 276 3.76 -15.85 -20.23
C LEU A 276 3.81 -16.90 -21.35
N ALA A 277 3.43 -18.14 -21.06
CA ALA A 277 3.36 -19.21 -22.06
C ALA A 277 2.28 -18.93 -23.13
N GLU A 278 1.09 -18.48 -22.72
CA GLU A 278 0.02 -18.09 -23.64
C GLU A 278 0.41 -16.85 -24.46
N PHE A 279 1.01 -15.85 -23.82
CA PHE A 279 1.52 -14.67 -24.51
C PHE A 279 2.52 -15.04 -25.62
N ARG A 280 3.49 -15.92 -25.31
CA ARG A 280 4.44 -16.42 -26.32
C ARG A 280 3.75 -17.19 -27.45
N ARG A 281 2.75 -18.02 -27.13
CA ARG A 281 1.97 -18.74 -28.14
C ARG A 281 1.35 -17.77 -29.15
N ARG A 282 0.78 -16.66 -28.68
CA ARG A 282 0.20 -15.60 -29.52
C ARG A 282 1.24 -14.90 -30.37
N VAL A 283 2.38 -14.52 -29.78
CA VAL A 283 3.49 -13.89 -30.53
C VAL A 283 3.99 -14.81 -31.66
N ALA A 284 4.18 -16.11 -31.36
CA ALA A 284 4.60 -17.10 -32.35
C ALA A 284 3.54 -17.42 -33.42
N ALA A 285 2.25 -17.15 -33.16
CA ALA A 285 1.19 -17.31 -34.15
C ALA A 285 1.25 -16.21 -35.22
N ILE A 286 1.54 -14.97 -34.82
CA ILE A 286 1.72 -13.84 -35.75
C ILE A 286 2.89 -14.12 -36.71
N GLY A 287 4.04 -14.54 -36.18
CA GLY A 287 5.24 -14.81 -36.99
C GLY A 287 5.09 -15.94 -38.03
N ARG A 288 4.18 -16.91 -37.82
CA ARG A 288 3.93 -18.01 -38.76
C ARG A 288 3.07 -17.60 -39.96
N ASN A 289 2.18 -16.63 -39.80
CA ASN A 289 1.30 -16.17 -40.87
C ASN A 289 1.99 -15.23 -41.87
N HIS A 290 3.06 -14.52 -41.45
CA HIS A 290 3.90 -13.75 -42.38
C HIS A 290 4.71 -14.63 -43.36
N LEU A 291 4.91 -15.91 -43.05
CA LEU A 291 5.61 -16.85 -43.95
C LEU A 291 4.69 -17.41 -45.06
N THR A 292 3.38 -17.20 -44.98
CA THR A 292 2.40 -17.65 -45.99
C THR A 292 2.03 -16.57 -47.02
N ASP A 293 2.56 -15.34 -46.90
CA ASP A 293 2.25 -14.18 -47.76
C ASP A 293 2.96 -14.17 -49.14
N HIS A 294 3.18 -15.35 -49.74
CA HIS A 294 3.58 -15.47 -51.15
C HIS A 294 2.39 -15.68 -52.10
N MET A 295 1.23 -15.02 -51.85
CA MET A 295 0.11 -15.01 -52.80
C MET A 295 -0.60 -13.64 -52.88
N SER A 296 -0.35 -12.95 -54.00
CA SER A 296 -1.05 -11.79 -54.62
C SER A 296 -1.43 -10.55 -53.78
N GLU A 297 -0.95 -9.39 -54.23
CA GLU A 297 -1.02 -8.04 -53.63
C GLU A 297 -2.41 -7.41 -53.38
N ASN A 298 -3.52 -8.12 -53.61
CA ASN A 298 -4.86 -7.50 -53.52
C ASN A 298 -5.66 -7.80 -52.23
N ASN A 299 -5.04 -8.37 -51.18
CA ASN A 299 -5.76 -8.64 -49.92
C ASN A 299 -5.01 -8.28 -48.63
N TYR A 300 -4.04 -7.37 -48.70
CA TYR A 300 -3.13 -7.06 -47.59
C TYR A 300 -3.81 -6.44 -46.35
N GLU A 301 -4.85 -5.63 -46.55
CA GLU A 301 -5.63 -5.00 -45.45
C GLU A 301 -6.67 -5.95 -44.81
N GLU A 302 -7.25 -6.87 -45.59
CA GLU A 302 -8.22 -7.85 -45.09
C GLU A 302 -7.54 -9.00 -44.32
N VAL A 303 -6.35 -9.41 -44.75
CA VAL A 303 -5.55 -10.45 -44.08
C VAL A 303 -4.92 -9.90 -42.78
N LYS A 304 -4.48 -8.63 -42.73
CA LYS A 304 -3.99 -7.99 -41.49
C LYS A 304 -5.04 -7.95 -40.39
N LYS A 305 -6.29 -7.57 -40.71
CA LYS A 305 -7.41 -7.62 -39.75
C LYS A 305 -7.76 -9.04 -39.30
N GLN A 306 -7.57 -10.04 -40.16
CA GLN A 306 -7.79 -11.44 -39.78
C GLN A 306 -6.69 -11.98 -38.86
N VAL A 307 -5.41 -11.59 -38.99
CA VAL A 307 -4.33 -12.27 -38.24
C VAL A 307 -4.24 -11.85 -36.76
N VAL A 308 -4.66 -10.64 -36.41
CA VAL A 308 -4.57 -10.13 -35.01
C VAL A 308 -5.90 -10.25 -34.26
N CYS A 309 -7.03 -10.30 -34.99
CA CYS A 309 -8.38 -10.38 -34.44
C CYS A 309 -9.18 -11.65 -34.80
N SER A 310 -8.66 -12.65 -35.53
CA SER A 310 -9.46 -13.86 -35.83
C SER A 310 -9.31 -15.03 -34.85
N ASP A 311 -8.30 -15.05 -33.98
CA ASP A 311 -8.29 -16.03 -32.88
C ASP A 311 -9.39 -15.61 -31.90
N SER A 312 -10.53 -16.30 -31.96
CA SER A 312 -11.70 -16.05 -31.12
C SER A 312 -11.34 -15.97 -29.64
N PHE A 313 -10.27 -16.64 -29.23
CA PHE A 313 -9.73 -16.60 -27.89
C PHE A 313 -9.07 -15.27 -27.53
N THR A 314 -8.32 -14.66 -28.45
CA THR A 314 -7.67 -13.35 -28.22
C THR A 314 -8.73 -12.24 -28.07
N LEU A 315 -9.70 -12.21 -28.98
CA LEU A 315 -10.85 -11.29 -28.90
C LEU A 315 -11.62 -11.44 -27.59
N LEU A 316 -11.83 -12.68 -27.15
CA LEU A 316 -12.51 -12.95 -25.88
C LEU A 316 -11.74 -12.36 -24.70
N THR A 317 -10.41 -12.52 -24.68
CA THR A 317 -9.58 -11.99 -23.58
C THR A 317 -9.53 -10.47 -23.55
N THR A 318 -9.47 -9.81 -24.71
CA THR A 318 -9.57 -8.35 -24.78
C THR A 318 -10.94 -7.86 -24.28
N ARG A 319 -12.04 -8.53 -24.66
CA ARG A 319 -13.37 -8.15 -24.16
C ARG A 319 -13.49 -8.32 -22.64
N GLU A 320 -12.91 -9.38 -22.07
CA GLU A 320 -12.87 -9.61 -20.62
C GLU A 320 -12.11 -8.49 -19.91
N SER A 321 -10.92 -8.15 -20.42
CA SER A 321 -10.11 -7.04 -19.94
C SER A 321 -10.85 -5.70 -19.96
N LEU A 322 -11.52 -5.38 -21.07
CA LEU A 322 -12.30 -4.15 -21.21
C LEU A 322 -13.51 -4.12 -20.28
N ALA A 323 -14.20 -5.26 -20.12
CA ALA A 323 -15.32 -5.38 -19.20
C ALA A 323 -14.88 -5.24 -17.73
N ALA A 324 -13.75 -5.83 -17.34
CA ALA A 324 -13.16 -5.65 -16.01
C ALA A 324 -12.76 -4.18 -15.78
N THR A 325 -12.10 -3.56 -16.77
CA THR A 325 -11.71 -2.15 -16.71
C THR A 325 -12.93 -1.24 -16.56
N ALA A 326 -14.05 -1.51 -17.24
CA ALA A 326 -15.28 -0.73 -17.08
C ALA A 326 -15.84 -0.77 -15.64
N VAL A 327 -15.73 -1.91 -14.96
CA VAL A 327 -16.13 -2.04 -13.54
C VAL A 327 -15.16 -1.27 -12.63
N ILE A 328 -13.86 -1.33 -12.91
CA ILE A 328 -12.82 -0.58 -12.18
C ILE A 328 -12.99 0.93 -12.39
N GLU A 329 -13.21 1.39 -13.61
CA GLU A 329 -13.51 2.79 -13.94
C GLU A 329 -14.76 3.28 -13.21
N LYS A 330 -15.82 2.45 -13.16
CA LYS A 330 -17.01 2.74 -12.35
C LYS A 330 -16.68 2.87 -10.87
N PHE A 331 -15.86 1.97 -10.31
CA PHE A 331 -15.38 2.06 -8.93
C PHE A 331 -14.64 3.39 -8.68
N VAL A 332 -13.66 3.72 -9.52
CA VAL A 332 -12.87 4.96 -9.41
C VAL A 332 -13.77 6.20 -9.52
N SER A 333 -14.77 6.19 -10.40
CA SER A 333 -15.72 7.31 -10.53
C SER A 333 -16.65 7.46 -9.31
N GLN A 334 -16.94 6.38 -8.60
CA GLN A 334 -17.75 6.36 -7.38
C GLN A 334 -16.94 6.68 -6.12
N ARG A 335 -15.60 6.63 -6.23
CA ARG A 335 -14.69 7.10 -5.20
C ARG A 335 -14.90 8.61 -5.06
N HIS A 336 -15.81 8.99 -4.15
CA HIS A 336 -16.14 10.38 -3.88
C HIS A 336 -14.87 11.17 -3.56
N ALA A 337 -14.72 12.31 -4.25
CA ALA A 337 -13.68 13.31 -4.06
C ALA A 337 -13.40 13.56 -2.58
N GLN A 338 -12.12 13.51 -2.20
CA GLN A 338 -11.67 13.90 -0.88
C GLN A 338 -11.95 15.38 -0.63
N GLY A 339 -12.22 15.67 0.64
CA GLY A 339 -12.57 17.01 1.12
C GLY A 339 -11.51 18.05 0.77
N GLU A 340 -11.91 19.32 0.85
CA GLU A 340 -11.01 20.46 0.66
C GLU A 340 -9.71 20.28 1.47
N ARG A 341 -8.57 20.45 0.79
CA ARG A 341 -7.24 20.47 1.42
C ARG A 341 -7.26 21.54 2.51
N LYS A 342 -7.14 21.11 3.77
CA LYS A 342 -7.05 22.00 4.92
C LYS A 342 -5.60 22.12 5.35
N ASP A 343 -5.22 23.28 5.86
CA ASP A 343 -3.90 23.48 6.44
C ASP A 343 -3.70 22.51 7.62
N VAL A 344 -2.64 21.70 7.54
CA VAL A 344 -2.26 20.76 8.59
C VAL A 344 -1.38 21.46 9.62
N LYS A 345 -1.65 21.20 10.90
CA LYS A 345 -0.83 21.71 12.00
C LYS A 345 0.45 20.90 12.14
N ILE A 346 1.59 21.56 12.26
CA ILE A 346 2.90 20.89 12.33
C ILE A 346 3.41 20.85 13.78
N TRP A 347 3.86 19.67 14.21
CA TRP A 347 4.48 19.41 15.49
C TRP A 347 5.91 18.88 15.28
N ALA A 348 6.86 19.44 16.02
CA ALA A 348 8.26 19.03 15.97
C ALA A 348 8.46 17.75 16.82
N HIS A 349 8.78 16.62 16.18
CA HIS A 349 8.95 15.31 16.81
C HIS A 349 10.26 15.24 17.58
N ARG A 350 10.17 15.13 18.92
CA ARG A 350 11.33 15.16 19.84
C ARG A 350 12.23 16.40 19.63
N GLY A 351 11.62 17.49 19.16
CA GLY A 351 12.31 18.66 18.60
C GLY A 351 12.50 18.57 17.08
N CYS A 352 13.58 19.16 16.55
CA CYS A 352 13.93 19.09 15.12
C CYS A 352 14.85 17.89 14.84
N SER A 353 14.34 16.68 15.02
CA SER A 353 15.17 15.46 15.16
C SER A 353 15.92 14.99 13.93
N MET A 354 15.73 15.59 12.75
CA MET A 354 16.65 15.39 11.61
C MET A 354 17.86 16.33 11.66
N ALA A 355 17.66 17.56 12.15
CA ALA A 355 18.70 18.59 12.18
C ALA A 355 19.54 18.56 13.47
N TYR A 356 18.94 18.11 14.58
CA TYR A 356 19.55 18.05 15.91
C TYR A 356 19.28 16.68 16.56
N PRO A 357 20.09 16.26 17.55
CA PRO A 357 19.84 15.01 18.27
C PRO A 357 18.51 15.07 19.01
N GLU A 358 17.69 14.03 18.83
CA GLU A 358 16.35 13.96 19.41
C GLU A 358 16.33 14.11 20.94
N ASN A 359 15.24 14.69 21.47
CA ASN A 359 14.98 14.83 22.91
C ASN A 359 16.08 15.60 23.69
N THR A 360 16.74 16.56 23.04
CA THR A 360 17.75 17.43 23.65
C THR A 360 17.27 18.87 23.78
N LEU A 361 17.84 19.64 24.72
CA LEU A 361 17.52 21.07 24.87
C LEU A 361 17.79 21.86 23.59
N GLU A 362 18.85 21.54 22.86
CA GLU A 362 19.17 22.19 21.58
C GLU A 362 18.12 21.91 20.51
N ALA A 363 17.62 20.67 20.41
CA ALA A 363 16.57 20.31 19.46
C ALA A 363 15.25 21.00 19.78
N PHE A 364 14.92 21.14 21.07
CA PHE A 364 13.72 21.85 21.53
C PHE A 364 13.83 23.36 21.30
N GLU A 365 14.98 23.96 21.59
CA GLU A 365 15.19 25.39 21.35
C GLU A 365 15.15 25.71 19.84
N ALA A 366 15.75 24.86 19.01
CA ALA A 366 15.70 25.01 17.56
C ALA A 366 14.26 24.93 17.04
N ALA A 367 13.49 23.93 17.50
CA ALA A 367 12.09 23.78 17.14
C ALA A 367 11.24 24.99 17.57
N ALA A 368 11.38 25.45 18.82
CA ALA A 368 10.60 26.56 19.37
C ALA A 368 10.81 27.90 18.62
N LYS A 369 11.96 28.05 17.94
CA LYS A 369 12.28 29.22 17.11
C LYS A 369 11.67 29.17 15.70
N ILE A 370 11.08 28.06 15.28
CA ILE A 370 10.46 27.93 13.95
C ILE A 370 9.10 28.65 13.95
N PRO A 371 8.89 29.68 13.11
CA PRO A 371 7.59 30.32 13.00
C PRO A 371 6.54 29.36 12.43
N GLY A 372 5.36 29.31 13.06
CA GLY A 372 4.20 28.57 12.54
C GLY A 372 4.07 27.12 13.02
N ILE A 373 5.01 26.58 13.81
CA ILE A 373 4.81 25.29 14.46
C ILE A 373 3.69 25.39 15.49
N THR A 374 2.87 24.35 15.59
CA THR A 374 1.80 24.24 16.58
C THR A 374 2.32 23.79 17.94
N GLY A 375 3.31 22.89 17.94
CA GLY A 375 3.88 22.39 19.19
C GLY A 375 5.12 21.52 18.99
N ILE A 376 5.62 21.00 20.12
CA ILE A 376 6.74 20.08 20.20
C ILE A 376 6.27 18.80 20.87
N GLU A 377 6.57 17.66 20.29
CA GLU A 377 6.38 16.34 20.88
C GLU A 377 7.66 15.89 21.59
N THR A 378 7.54 15.18 22.71
CA THR A 378 8.67 14.66 23.49
C THR A 378 8.29 13.46 24.36
N ASP A 379 9.29 12.68 24.76
CA ASP A 379 9.13 11.46 25.54
C ASP A 379 9.64 11.59 26.97
N VAL A 380 8.91 11.07 27.95
CA VAL A 380 9.36 11.04 29.35
C VAL A 380 9.39 9.64 29.96
N GLN A 381 10.42 9.41 30.79
CA GLN A 381 10.66 8.20 31.58
C GLN A 381 11.08 8.54 33.00
N LEU A 382 11.06 7.57 33.92
CA LEU A 382 11.63 7.72 35.26
C LEU A 382 13.02 7.10 35.37
N SER A 383 13.93 7.85 36.00
CA SER A 383 15.20 7.32 36.50
C SER A 383 14.99 6.41 37.73
N LYS A 384 16.04 5.72 38.15
CA LYS A 384 16.07 4.85 39.34
C LYS A 384 15.70 5.57 40.64
N ASP A 385 16.13 6.81 40.79
CA ASP A 385 15.81 7.69 41.92
C ASP A 385 14.50 8.47 41.71
N GLY A 386 13.75 8.12 40.66
CA GLY A 386 12.39 8.55 40.39
C GLY A 386 12.27 9.88 39.66
N GLU A 387 13.36 10.49 39.20
CA GLU A 387 13.35 11.77 38.48
C GLU A 387 12.81 11.60 37.04
N VAL A 388 12.07 12.60 36.56
CA VAL A 388 11.48 12.57 35.21
C VAL A 388 12.50 13.09 34.20
N VAL A 389 12.98 12.21 33.35
CA VAL A 389 13.95 12.49 32.29
C VAL A 389 13.30 12.44 30.91
N VAL A 390 13.84 13.23 29.99
CA VAL A 390 13.35 13.35 28.62
C VAL A 390 14.17 12.43 27.71
N PHE A 391 13.61 11.28 27.36
CA PHE A 391 14.33 10.23 26.63
C PHE A 391 13.35 9.20 26.04
N HIS A 392 13.55 8.82 24.77
CA HIS A 392 12.61 7.93 24.07
C HIS A 392 12.78 6.44 24.39
N ASP A 393 13.98 5.90 24.15
CA ASP A 393 14.21 4.45 24.23
C ASP A 393 14.26 4.00 25.69
N GLU A 394 13.79 2.79 25.99
CA GLU A 394 14.01 2.21 27.32
C GLU A 394 15.51 1.99 27.58
N HIS A 395 16.26 1.60 26.55
CA HIS A 395 17.69 1.35 26.59
C HIS A 395 18.49 2.54 26.07
N THR A 396 19.51 2.97 26.83
CA THR A 396 20.25 4.23 26.57
C THR A 396 21.20 4.18 25.37
N GLY A 397 21.63 2.99 24.92
CA GLY A 397 22.77 2.83 24.01
C GLY A 397 22.57 3.19 22.53
N ARG A 398 21.37 3.54 22.06
CA ARG A 398 21.18 3.94 20.65
C ARG A 398 21.72 5.34 20.37
N VAL A 399 21.51 6.27 21.29
CA VAL A 399 21.84 7.70 21.13
C VAL A 399 22.83 8.22 22.16
N THR A 400 23.25 7.37 23.11
CA THR A 400 24.26 7.70 24.12
C THR A 400 25.35 6.64 24.19
N ASP A 401 26.37 6.90 24.99
CA ASP A 401 27.39 5.93 25.42
C ASP A 401 26.95 5.00 26.57
N GLY A 402 25.67 5.02 26.95
CA GLY A 402 25.08 4.18 27.99
C GLY A 402 24.84 2.72 27.58
N THR A 403 24.70 1.84 28.58
CA THR A 403 24.65 0.38 28.39
C THR A 403 23.54 -0.32 29.20
N ARG A 404 22.66 0.46 29.84
CA ARG A 404 21.53 -0.05 30.64
C ARG A 404 20.24 0.68 30.29
N ASN A 405 19.14 0.24 30.89
CA ASN A 405 17.87 0.93 30.75
C ASN A 405 17.83 2.20 31.60
N VAL A 406 17.01 3.17 31.21
CA VAL A 406 16.85 4.46 31.92
C VAL A 406 16.52 4.24 33.40
N GLN A 407 15.63 3.29 33.70
CA GLN A 407 15.20 2.96 35.08
C GLN A 407 16.31 2.41 35.99
N ASP A 408 17.47 2.03 35.43
CA ASP A 408 18.60 1.46 36.16
C ASP A 408 19.66 2.50 36.56
N TYR A 409 19.54 3.72 36.03
CA TYR A 409 20.43 4.85 36.31
C TYR A 409 19.77 5.86 37.25
N THR A 410 20.54 6.44 38.17
CA THR A 410 20.08 7.67 38.85
C THR A 410 20.18 8.87 37.91
N LEU A 411 19.49 9.99 38.21
CA LEU A 411 19.60 11.20 37.40
C LEU A 411 21.07 11.66 37.25
N ALA A 412 21.83 11.62 38.34
CA ALA A 412 23.24 12.00 38.35
C ALA A 412 24.13 11.08 37.50
N GLU A 413 23.72 9.82 37.26
CA GLU A 413 24.40 8.93 36.33
C GLU A 413 23.95 9.18 34.89
N LEU A 414 22.66 9.41 34.63
CA LEU A 414 22.12 9.74 33.30
C LEU A 414 22.75 11.03 32.75
N GLN A 415 22.95 12.04 33.60
CA GLN A 415 23.58 13.31 33.22
C GLN A 415 25.07 13.19 32.86
N LYS A 416 25.70 12.02 33.08
CA LYS A 416 27.08 11.75 32.65
C LYS A 416 27.17 11.02 31.31
N LEU A 417 26.02 10.60 30.76
CA LEU A 417 25.98 9.99 29.43
C LEU A 417 26.04 11.09 28.37
N HIS A 418 26.71 10.79 27.27
CA HIS A 418 26.98 11.74 26.19
C HIS A 418 26.15 11.41 24.96
N ILE A 419 25.37 12.37 24.49
CA ILE A 419 24.66 12.36 23.20
C ILE A 419 25.54 13.12 22.20
N GLN A 420 25.82 12.52 21.05
CA GLN A 420 26.52 13.19 19.95
C GLN A 420 25.68 14.33 19.39
N SER A 421 26.28 15.51 19.23
CA SER A 421 25.61 16.75 18.84
C SER A 421 26.19 17.35 17.54
N VAL A 422 25.60 18.45 17.09
CA VAL A 422 26.00 19.19 15.89
C VAL A 422 27.47 19.60 16.00
N GLY A 423 28.23 19.46 14.91
CA GLY A 423 29.64 19.83 14.88
C GLY A 423 30.58 18.89 15.66
N GLY A 424 30.11 17.73 16.12
CA GLY A 424 30.90 16.75 16.86
C GLY A 424 31.04 17.09 18.36
N GLU A 425 30.23 18.02 18.86
CA GLU A 425 30.09 18.27 20.29
C GLU A 425 29.28 17.16 20.97
N THR A 426 29.16 17.24 22.30
CA THR A 426 28.31 16.31 23.08
C THR A 426 27.37 17.06 24.01
N THR A 427 26.14 16.58 24.10
CA THR A 427 25.13 17.05 25.06
C THR A 427 24.70 15.91 25.99
N THR A 428 23.78 16.17 26.92
CA THR A 428 23.35 15.20 27.96
C THR A 428 21.83 15.05 27.98
N ILE A 429 21.35 13.99 28.64
CA ILE A 429 19.91 13.71 28.79
C ILE A 429 19.27 14.80 29.68
N PRO A 430 18.29 15.58 29.18
CA PRO A 430 17.64 16.60 29.97
C PRO A 430 16.59 16.01 30.93
N THR A 431 16.31 16.77 31.99
CA THR A 431 15.11 16.55 32.82
C THR A 431 13.90 17.24 32.21
N LEU A 432 12.69 16.77 32.56
CA LEU A 432 11.46 17.46 32.19
C LEU A 432 11.45 18.91 32.70
N LYS A 433 11.99 19.16 33.91
CA LYS A 433 12.09 20.51 34.49
C LYS A 433 12.92 21.46 33.62
N GLN A 434 14.11 21.03 33.19
CA GLN A 434 14.98 21.84 32.32
C GLN A 434 14.32 22.14 30.97
N MET A 435 13.62 21.16 30.39
CA MET A 435 12.88 21.35 29.14
C MET A 435 11.72 22.35 29.31
N LEU A 436 10.91 22.23 30.37
CA LEU A 436 9.81 23.15 30.63
C LEU A 436 10.30 24.58 30.94
N GLU A 437 11.41 24.72 31.66
CA GLU A 437 12.06 26.01 31.90
C GLU A 437 12.45 26.69 30.58
N LEU A 438 13.07 25.94 29.67
CA LEU A 438 13.45 26.41 28.33
C LEU A 438 12.24 26.81 27.48
N LEU A 439 11.18 26.00 27.47
CA LEU A 439 10.04 26.17 26.57
C LEU A 439 8.98 27.17 27.08
N LYS A 440 8.95 27.43 28.39
CA LYS A 440 7.94 28.30 29.02
C LYS A 440 7.79 29.67 28.35
N PRO A 441 8.87 30.43 28.05
CA PRO A 441 8.74 31.73 27.38
C PRO A 441 8.02 31.63 26.03
N TYR A 442 8.32 30.59 25.24
CA TYR A 442 7.68 30.36 23.95
C TYR A 442 6.19 30.03 24.13
N CYS A 443 5.86 29.11 25.05
CA CYS A 443 4.46 28.81 25.37
C CYS A 443 3.65 30.07 25.73
N GLU A 444 4.21 30.95 26.57
CA GLU A 444 3.53 32.16 27.03
C GLU A 444 3.45 33.27 25.97
N GLU A 445 4.47 33.41 25.12
CA GLU A 445 4.54 34.47 24.10
C GLU A 445 3.76 34.13 22.83
N ASN A 446 3.90 32.91 22.31
CA ASN A 446 3.36 32.53 21.00
C ASN A 446 2.35 31.36 21.05
N GLY A 447 2.05 30.83 22.24
CA GLY A 447 1.07 29.77 22.42
C GLY A 447 1.56 28.37 22.04
N LEU A 448 2.89 28.17 21.93
CA LEU A 448 3.49 26.87 21.64
C LEU A 448 2.95 25.77 22.56
N LEU A 449 2.43 24.70 21.98
CA LEU A 449 1.96 23.52 22.72
C LEU A 449 3.09 22.50 22.92
N ILE A 450 2.97 21.66 23.95
CA ILE A 450 3.91 20.56 24.21
C ILE A 450 3.10 19.27 24.34
N ASN A 451 3.42 18.27 23.53
CA ASN A 451 2.91 16.92 23.68
C ASN A 451 3.92 16.06 24.45
N ILE A 452 3.57 15.63 25.64
CA ILE A 452 4.41 14.77 26.48
C ILE A 452 3.91 13.32 26.36
N GLU A 453 4.67 12.46 25.68
CA GLU A 453 4.48 11.00 25.67
C GLU A 453 5.02 10.38 26.97
N LEU A 454 4.17 9.68 27.72
CA LEU A 454 4.58 8.87 28.86
C LEU A 454 4.96 7.47 28.38
N LYS A 455 6.26 7.15 28.32
CA LYS A 455 6.78 5.84 27.93
C LYS A 455 6.44 4.76 28.97
N THR A 456 5.23 4.22 28.88
CA THR A 456 4.64 3.37 29.94
C THR A 456 4.19 1.99 29.46
N SER A 457 4.26 1.74 28.14
CA SER A 457 3.78 0.52 27.49
C SER A 457 4.77 -0.65 27.55
N VAL A 458 6.08 -0.37 27.56
CA VAL A 458 7.14 -1.40 27.65
C VAL A 458 7.58 -1.59 29.11
N ILE A 459 7.85 -0.50 29.82
CA ILE A 459 8.18 -0.49 31.24
C ILE A 459 7.12 0.36 31.96
N ARG A 460 6.45 -0.24 32.96
CA ARG A 460 5.46 0.47 33.78
C ARG A 460 6.15 1.19 34.93
N TYR A 461 5.92 2.50 35.04
CA TYR A 461 6.41 3.35 36.12
C TYR A 461 5.26 3.75 37.05
N PRO A 462 5.08 3.12 38.22
CA PRO A 462 4.03 3.52 39.15
C PRO A 462 4.18 4.98 39.59
N GLY A 463 3.13 5.79 39.36
CA GLY A 463 3.07 7.18 39.80
C GLY A 463 3.67 8.22 38.84
N ILE A 464 4.18 7.80 37.66
CA ILE A 464 4.72 8.73 36.66
C ILE A 464 3.66 9.76 36.22
N GLU A 465 2.40 9.35 36.06
CA GLU A 465 1.30 10.23 35.65
C GLU A 465 1.15 11.43 36.59
N GLN A 466 1.07 11.15 37.90
CA GLN A 466 0.97 12.17 38.92
C GLN A 466 2.22 13.04 38.97
N LYS A 467 3.42 12.44 38.90
CA LYS A 467 4.69 13.18 38.98
C LYS A 467 4.86 14.15 37.81
N VAL A 468 4.50 13.74 36.58
CA VAL A 468 4.53 14.62 35.40
C VAL A 468 3.52 15.74 35.54
N ILE A 469 2.28 15.45 35.96
CA ILE A 469 1.25 16.47 36.21
C ILE A 469 1.75 17.51 37.23
N ASP A 470 2.35 17.07 38.33
CA ASP A 470 2.81 17.96 39.40
C ASP A 470 3.97 18.85 38.93
N ILE A 471 4.91 18.30 38.14
CA ILE A 471 5.97 19.10 37.52
C ILE A 471 5.38 20.13 36.56
N VAL A 472 4.42 19.76 35.71
CA VAL A 472 3.79 20.73 34.79
C VAL A 472 3.07 21.85 35.56
N ARG A 473 2.37 21.51 36.66
CA ARG A 473 1.71 22.49 37.55
C ARG A 473 2.71 23.42 38.23
N GLU A 474 3.87 22.92 38.65
CA GLU A 474 4.96 23.74 39.22
C GLU A 474 5.38 24.88 38.28
N TYR A 475 5.32 24.64 36.97
CA TYR A 475 5.67 25.63 35.94
C TYR A 475 4.47 26.45 35.43
N GLY A 476 3.23 26.10 35.80
CA GLY A 476 2.01 26.80 35.36
C GLY A 476 1.69 26.62 33.87
N LEU A 477 2.10 25.49 33.29
CA LEU A 477 1.99 25.22 31.85
C LEU A 477 0.83 24.30 31.46
N GLU A 478 -0.07 23.95 32.39
CA GLU A 478 -1.09 22.91 32.22
C GLU A 478 -1.96 23.09 30.96
N LYS A 479 -2.27 24.34 30.61
CA LYS A 479 -3.09 24.69 29.44
C LYS A 479 -2.36 24.50 28.09
N TYR A 480 -1.04 24.37 28.10
CA TYR A 480 -0.21 24.16 26.90
C TYR A 480 0.17 22.68 26.70
N ILE A 481 -0.15 21.79 27.65
CA ILE A 481 0.26 20.38 27.59
C ILE A 481 -0.83 19.50 26.99
N VAL A 482 -0.42 18.62 26.08
CA VAL A 482 -1.15 17.40 25.69
C VAL A 482 -0.39 16.19 26.27
N TYR A 483 -1.07 15.34 27.01
CA TYR A 483 -0.47 14.11 27.55
C TYR A 483 -0.82 12.93 26.64
N SER A 484 0.18 12.18 26.19
CA SER A 484 -0.02 11.03 25.30
C SER A 484 0.67 9.76 25.83
N SER A 485 0.22 8.60 25.37
CA SER A 485 0.82 7.30 25.72
C SER A 485 0.28 6.22 24.79
N PHE A 486 1.11 5.20 24.51
CA PHE A 486 0.69 3.94 23.90
C PHE A 486 -0.10 3.03 24.86
N LEU A 487 -0.10 3.35 26.17
CA LEU A 487 -0.86 2.63 27.19
C LEU A 487 -2.14 3.38 27.55
N ALA A 488 -3.30 2.84 27.13
CA ALA A 488 -4.60 3.48 27.35
C ALA A 488 -4.92 3.68 28.86
N ASP A 489 -4.45 2.80 29.73
CA ASP A 489 -4.60 2.95 31.19
C ASP A 489 -3.88 4.20 31.73
N SER A 490 -2.75 4.59 31.16
CA SER A 490 -2.06 5.83 31.55
C SER A 490 -2.88 7.06 31.16
N ILE A 491 -3.48 7.06 29.97
CA ILE A 491 -4.35 8.17 29.53
C ILE A 491 -5.57 8.29 30.42
N LYS A 492 -6.19 7.14 30.75
CA LYS A 492 -7.33 7.09 31.65
C LYS A 492 -6.98 7.63 33.03
N LEU A 493 -5.84 7.23 33.59
CA LEU A 493 -5.37 7.72 34.89
C LEU A 493 -5.09 9.23 34.87
N ILE A 494 -4.48 9.77 33.81
CA ILE A 494 -4.31 11.22 33.64
C ILE A 494 -5.68 11.93 33.67
N LYS A 495 -6.67 11.41 32.95
CA LYS A 495 -8.04 11.97 32.96
C LYS A 495 -8.71 11.88 34.33
N GLU A 496 -8.45 10.84 35.10
CA GLU A 496 -8.96 10.70 36.48
C GLU A 496 -8.28 11.70 37.44
N LEU A 497 -6.96 11.89 37.33
CA LEU A 497 -6.17 12.80 38.18
C LEU A 497 -6.38 14.28 37.81
N MET A 498 -6.61 14.57 36.53
CA MET A 498 -6.83 15.91 36.00
C MET A 498 -7.86 15.85 34.86
N PRO A 499 -9.17 15.91 35.14
CA PRO A 499 -10.22 15.80 34.13
C PRO A 499 -10.14 16.83 32.99
N SER A 500 -9.55 18.00 33.25
CA SER A 500 -9.31 19.06 32.26
C SER A 500 -8.09 18.82 31.37
N ALA A 501 -7.26 17.82 31.65
CA ALA A 501 -6.07 17.51 30.87
C ALA A 501 -6.43 17.24 29.41
N LYS A 502 -5.68 17.80 28.47
CA LYS A 502 -5.75 17.39 27.08
C LYS A 502 -4.95 16.11 26.88
N THR A 503 -5.55 15.10 26.27
CA THR A 503 -4.89 13.82 26.07
C THR A 503 -4.94 13.31 24.64
N GLY A 504 -3.95 12.48 24.28
CA GLY A 504 -3.86 11.80 22.99
C GLY A 504 -3.61 10.30 23.15
N MET A 505 -4.37 9.48 22.42
CA MET A 505 -4.16 8.03 22.40
C MET A 505 -3.22 7.65 21.25
N LEU A 506 -2.04 7.10 21.57
CA LEU A 506 -1.07 6.64 20.57
C LEU A 506 -1.33 5.18 20.17
N SER A 507 -1.21 4.89 18.88
CA SER A 507 -1.20 3.52 18.38
C SER A 507 -0.54 3.45 17.01
N GLY A 508 -0.06 2.26 16.62
CA GLY A 508 0.39 1.99 15.26
C GLY A 508 -0.73 1.99 14.22
N THR A 509 -2.01 2.01 14.65
CA THR A 509 -3.18 2.00 13.75
C THR A 509 -4.26 2.97 14.23
N MET A 510 -5.07 3.48 13.30
CA MET A 510 -6.20 4.35 13.61
C MET A 510 -7.23 3.62 14.47
N GLU A 511 -7.53 2.36 14.15
CA GLU A 511 -8.44 1.51 14.94
C GLU A 511 -7.99 1.38 16.40
N GLY A 512 -6.69 1.14 16.63
CA GLY A 512 -6.13 1.06 17.97
C GLY A 512 -6.23 2.39 18.73
N CYS A 513 -6.06 3.53 18.04
CA CYS A 513 -6.30 4.84 18.62
C CYS A 513 -7.76 5.02 19.03
N ILE A 514 -8.70 4.68 18.15
CA ILE A 514 -10.15 4.82 18.39
C ILE A 514 -10.56 4.01 19.62
N GLN A 515 -10.22 2.71 19.67
CA GLN A 515 -10.58 1.84 20.78
C GLN A 515 -9.97 2.32 22.11
N GLY A 516 -8.68 2.69 22.10
CA GLY A 516 -8.00 3.23 23.27
C GLY A 516 -8.60 4.56 23.73
N ALA A 517 -8.94 5.46 22.79
CA ALA A 517 -9.53 6.75 23.08
C ALA A 517 -10.92 6.63 23.67
N ILE A 518 -11.76 5.71 23.18
CA ILE A 518 -13.08 5.41 23.75
C ILE A 518 -12.93 4.88 25.19
N TYR A 519 -12.02 3.95 25.41
CA TYR A 519 -11.77 3.38 26.73
C TYR A 519 -11.27 4.42 27.74
N ALA A 520 -10.33 5.26 27.32
CA ALA A 520 -9.66 6.23 28.17
C ALA A 520 -10.30 7.63 28.19
N SER A 521 -11.35 7.85 27.37
CA SER A 521 -11.94 9.17 27.12
C SER A 521 -10.91 10.21 26.65
N ALA A 522 -10.06 9.84 25.68
CA ALA A 522 -9.02 10.72 25.15
C ALA A 522 -9.57 11.81 24.22
N ASP A 523 -8.90 12.97 24.16
CA ASP A 523 -9.36 14.11 23.31
C ASP A 523 -8.85 14.05 21.87
N ALA A 524 -7.80 13.28 21.59
CA ALA A 524 -7.14 13.22 20.30
C ALA A 524 -6.63 11.80 19.98
N LEU A 525 -6.45 11.53 18.68
CA LEU A 525 -5.97 10.25 18.15
C LEU A 525 -4.58 10.46 17.55
N HIS A 526 -3.59 9.68 17.98
CA HIS A 526 -2.20 9.83 17.52
C HIS A 526 -1.75 8.55 16.80
N PRO A 527 -2.28 8.26 15.60
CA PRO A 527 -1.90 7.08 14.85
C PRO A 527 -0.51 7.27 14.22
N TRP A 528 0.17 6.15 13.94
CA TRP A 528 1.22 6.18 12.94
C TRP A 528 0.66 6.65 11.60
N ILE A 529 1.43 7.42 10.84
CA ILE A 529 1.01 7.91 9.53
C ILE A 529 0.71 6.79 8.52
N GLY A 530 1.45 5.68 8.61
CA GLY A 530 1.12 4.46 7.87
C GLY A 530 -0.19 3.84 8.36
N GLY A 531 -0.56 4.01 9.62
CA GLY A 531 -1.69 3.36 10.28
C GLY A 531 -3.08 3.97 10.02
N LEU A 532 -3.27 4.83 9.02
CA LEU A 532 -4.55 5.53 8.74
C LEU A 532 -5.62 4.64 8.05
N ASN A 533 -5.79 3.42 8.54
CA ASN A 533 -6.48 2.30 7.88
C ASN A 533 -8.00 2.20 8.12
N ALA A 534 -8.58 3.07 8.96
CA ALA A 534 -10.00 3.03 9.33
C ALA A 534 -10.58 4.44 9.34
N LYS A 535 -11.89 4.60 9.04
CA LYS A 535 -12.63 5.84 9.29
C LYS A 535 -12.87 6.05 10.77
N GLY A 536 -12.77 7.28 11.25
CA GLY A 536 -13.12 7.64 12.63
C GLY A 536 -14.57 7.28 12.96
N GLU A 537 -14.85 6.94 14.23
CA GLU A 537 -16.22 6.81 14.73
C GLU A 537 -16.89 8.20 14.84
N GLU A 538 -18.21 8.27 14.66
CA GLU A 538 -18.98 9.54 14.78
C GLU A 538 -18.70 10.28 16.10
N LYS A 539 -18.48 9.55 17.20
CA LYS A 539 -18.18 10.12 18.52
C LYS A 539 -16.83 10.84 18.59
N LEU A 540 -15.93 10.55 17.67
CA LEU A 540 -14.58 11.11 17.58
C LEU A 540 -14.39 11.93 16.29
N ALA A 541 -15.47 12.24 15.56
CA ALA A 541 -15.40 12.92 14.27
C ALA A 541 -14.71 14.30 14.35
N ASP A 542 -14.82 14.98 15.49
CA ASP A 542 -14.19 16.28 15.75
C ASP A 542 -12.85 16.18 16.50
N ALA A 543 -12.40 14.97 16.87
CA ALA A 543 -11.16 14.77 17.60
C ALA A 543 -9.96 15.05 16.69
N PRO A 544 -8.94 15.82 17.14
CA PRO A 544 -7.71 15.99 16.38
C PRO A 544 -7.05 14.64 16.09
N VAL A 545 -6.66 14.43 14.85
CA VAL A 545 -5.86 13.29 14.40
C VAL A 545 -4.43 13.79 14.18
N ARG A 546 -3.53 13.43 15.09
CA ARG A 546 -2.11 13.83 15.08
C ARG A 546 -1.24 12.68 14.61
N ALA A 547 -1.02 12.56 13.32
CA ALA A 547 -0.27 11.43 12.77
C ALA A 547 1.24 11.61 12.99
N TRP A 548 1.91 10.59 13.53
CA TRP A 548 3.38 10.61 13.68
C TRP A 548 4.08 9.90 12.53
N ASN A 549 5.21 10.46 12.08
CA ASN A 549 5.99 9.95 10.97
C ASN A 549 7.32 9.34 11.44
N MET A 550 7.63 8.11 11.03
CA MET A 550 8.93 7.45 11.28
C MET A 550 9.73 7.14 10.00
N GLU A 551 9.17 7.48 8.83
CA GLU A 551 9.87 7.28 7.56
C GLU A 551 10.94 8.35 7.33
N GLU A 552 10.86 9.45 8.08
CA GLU A 552 11.81 10.54 8.03
C GLU A 552 13.15 10.18 8.69
N PRO A 553 14.27 10.71 8.17
CA PRO A 553 15.57 10.55 8.79
C PRO A 553 15.63 11.15 10.20
N PHE A 554 16.49 10.58 11.03
CA PHE A 554 16.98 11.17 12.26
C PHE A 554 18.37 11.77 12.05
N PHE A 555 18.79 12.59 13.00
CA PHE A 555 20.11 13.18 13.03
C PHE A 555 21.21 12.12 12.87
N ASN A 556 22.08 12.31 11.88
CA ASN A 556 23.18 11.41 11.53
C ASN A 556 22.77 9.96 11.18
N ASP A 557 21.53 9.70 10.76
CA ASP A 557 21.11 8.32 10.45
C ASP A 557 21.47 7.85 9.02
N GLY A 558 21.93 8.76 8.15
CA GLY A 558 22.38 8.47 6.78
C GLY A 558 21.27 8.23 5.74
N ARG A 559 19.99 8.21 6.13
CA ARG A 559 18.84 8.12 5.24
C ARG A 559 18.55 9.48 4.60
N LEU A 560 18.02 9.45 3.38
CA LEU A 560 17.53 10.64 2.68
C LEU A 560 16.04 10.86 2.96
N LEU A 561 15.61 12.11 3.06
CA LEU A 561 14.20 12.47 3.15
C LEU A 561 13.50 12.15 1.82
N LYS A 562 12.61 11.15 1.83
CA LYS A 562 11.91 10.67 0.63
C LYS A 562 10.65 11.49 0.28
N GLU A 563 9.85 11.82 1.29
CA GLU A 563 8.57 12.52 1.12
C GLU A 563 8.67 13.96 1.64
N LYS A 564 8.20 14.92 0.84
CA LYS A 564 8.24 16.36 1.13
C LYS A 564 6.87 17.04 1.10
N ASP A 565 5.83 16.39 0.58
CA ASP A 565 4.45 16.90 0.64
C ASP A 565 3.64 16.11 1.67
N MET A 566 3.43 16.75 2.82
CA MET A 566 2.57 16.22 3.89
C MET A 566 1.14 16.73 3.80
N GLY A 567 0.84 17.69 2.92
CA GLY A 567 -0.50 18.21 2.72
C GLY A 567 -1.47 17.14 2.19
N LYS A 568 -0.95 16.10 1.54
CA LYS A 568 -1.73 14.91 1.15
C LYS A 568 -2.42 14.22 2.33
N TYR A 569 -1.85 14.28 3.53
CA TYR A 569 -2.45 13.64 4.70
C TYR A 569 -3.69 14.39 5.23
N SER A 570 -3.83 15.69 4.92
CA SER A 570 -5.05 16.45 5.24
C SER A 570 -6.30 15.87 4.57
N GLU A 571 -6.13 15.33 3.37
CA GLU A 571 -7.18 14.66 2.59
C GLU A 571 -7.67 13.38 3.29
N PHE A 572 -6.88 12.90 4.26
CA PHE A 572 -7.15 11.71 5.06
C PHE A 572 -7.67 12.06 6.47
N GLY A 573 -8.13 13.29 6.69
CA GLY A 573 -8.65 13.74 7.99
C GLY A 573 -7.57 13.93 9.06
N VAL A 574 -6.29 13.87 8.70
CA VAL A 574 -5.19 14.24 9.59
C VAL A 574 -5.24 15.74 9.82
N THR A 575 -5.36 16.13 11.10
CA THR A 575 -5.43 17.54 11.49
C THR A 575 -4.06 18.08 11.87
N ASP A 576 -3.17 17.21 12.33
CA ASP A 576 -1.83 17.56 12.77
C ASP A 576 -0.82 16.47 12.36
N ILE A 577 0.42 16.85 12.10
CA ILE A 577 1.52 15.92 11.78
C ILE A 577 2.68 16.16 12.73
N ILE A 578 3.19 15.08 13.30
CA ILE A 578 4.38 15.04 14.14
C ILE A 578 5.56 14.55 13.27
N THR A 579 6.57 15.40 13.08
CA THR A 579 7.64 15.23 12.09
C THR A 579 9.03 15.59 12.63
N ASN A 580 10.08 14.91 12.15
CA ASN A 580 11.49 15.19 12.40
C ASN A 580 12.01 16.45 11.67
N VAL A 581 11.30 16.95 10.65
CA VAL A 581 11.71 18.06 9.77
C VAL A 581 10.66 19.19 9.66
N PRO A 582 10.17 19.73 10.78
CA PRO A 582 9.13 20.76 10.76
C PRO A 582 9.52 22.00 9.94
N GLU A 583 10.81 22.35 9.89
CA GLU A 583 11.34 23.49 9.13
C GLU A 583 11.26 23.33 7.61
N VAL A 584 11.11 22.10 7.10
CA VAL A 584 10.96 21.83 5.67
C VAL A 584 9.52 22.05 5.25
N TYR A 585 8.56 21.55 6.05
CA TYR A 585 7.14 21.60 5.70
C TYR A 585 6.50 22.98 5.80
N LEU A 586 7.01 23.83 6.70
CA LEU A 586 6.49 25.21 6.86
C LEU A 586 7.12 26.23 5.88
N LYS A 587 8.12 25.82 5.09
CA LYS A 587 8.74 26.66 4.04
C LYS A 587 8.19 26.38 2.63
N GLY A 588 7.29 25.41 2.50
CA GLY A 588 6.72 24.92 1.24
C GLY A 588 5.51 25.70 0.76
#